data_AF-A0A2J0MZC5-F1
#
_entry.id   AF-A0A2J0MZC5-F1
#
_cell.length_a   1.000
_cell.length_b   1.000
_cell.length_c   1.000
_cell.angle_alpha   90.00
_cell.angle_beta   90.00
_cell.angle_gamma   90.00
#
_symmetry.space_group_name_H-M   'P 1'
#
loop_
_entity.id
_entity.type
_entity.pdbx_description
1 polymer ?
#
loop_
_entity_poly.entity_id
_entity_poly.type
_entity_poly.pdbx_seq_one_letter_code
_entity_poly.pdbx_strand_id
1 'polypeptide(L)'
;MKIVSVKEMRELDRIAIEDNGIPSIALMENAGRAVSEIALAGLKNIKNKKAAVFCGSGNNGGDGFVTARYLFNKGINVSVYLIGKRANLKNDPKVNAEALDNIGVEIREISAPVSLDYGLIIDAVFGIGLNGVVKEPAKSIISDLNKKSAVVISVDVPSGLDADTGEILGVSVKAGITVTMQFPKQGFYKNKGLEYTGKIITVDIGITGK
;
A
#
# COMPACT_ATOMS: atom_id res chain seq x y z
N MET A 1 22.73 2.07 3.08
CA MET A 1 21.32 2.47 2.87
C MET A 1 20.84 3.10 4.17
N LYS A 2 20.23 4.29 4.15
CA LYS A 2 19.66 4.92 5.35
C LYS A 2 18.40 4.13 5.73
N ILE A 3 18.27 3.77 7.01
CA ILE A 3 17.11 3.10 7.60
C ILE A 3 16.52 4.08 8.61
N VAL A 4 15.19 4.24 8.63
CA VAL A 4 14.53 5.26 9.43
C VAL A 4 13.47 4.67 10.36
N SER A 5 13.20 5.37 11.45
CA SER A 5 11.99 5.17 12.27
C SER A 5 10.76 5.77 11.60
N VAL A 6 9.57 5.38 12.08
CA VAL A 6 8.30 6.01 11.65
C VAL A 6 8.33 7.51 11.92
N LYS A 7 8.87 7.93 13.07
CA LYS A 7 8.98 9.35 13.43
C LYS A 7 9.85 10.11 12.44
N GLU A 8 11.03 9.57 12.10
CA GLU A 8 11.94 10.19 11.13
C GLU A 8 11.32 10.23 9.73
N MET A 9 10.63 9.18 9.29
CA MET A 9 9.96 9.17 8.00
C MET A 9 8.84 10.22 7.93
N ARG A 10 8.02 10.34 8.97
CA ARG A 10 6.98 11.38 9.07
C ARG A 10 7.58 12.79 9.05
N GLU A 11 8.72 12.99 9.69
CA GLU A 11 9.40 14.29 9.65
C GLU A 11 9.97 14.60 8.26
N LEU A 12 10.50 13.60 7.54
CA LEU A 12 10.93 13.76 6.16
C LEU A 12 9.77 14.13 5.24
N ASP A 13 8.60 13.48 5.39
CA ASP A 13 7.38 13.83 4.66
C ASP A 13 6.94 15.27 5.00
N ARG A 14 6.96 15.63 6.29
CA ARG A 14 6.61 16.99 6.76
C ARG A 14 7.52 18.04 6.13
N ILE A 15 8.84 17.85 6.19
CA ILE A 15 9.83 18.77 5.59
C ILE A 15 9.60 18.88 4.07
N ALA A 16 9.37 17.76 3.38
CA ALA A 16 9.11 17.78 1.94
C ALA A 16 7.86 18.61 1.60
N ILE A 17 6.79 18.46 2.37
CA ILE A 17 5.50 19.11 2.08
C ILE A 17 5.48 20.55 2.57
N GLU A 18 5.80 20.78 3.84
CA GLU A 18 5.63 22.07 4.52
C GLU A 18 6.80 23.00 4.25
N ASP A 19 8.04 22.49 4.30
CA ASP A 19 9.23 23.35 4.25
C ASP A 19 9.73 23.51 2.80
N ASN A 20 9.66 22.45 1.99
CA ASN A 20 10.10 22.46 0.59
C ASN A 20 8.94 22.72 -0.41
N GLY A 21 7.70 22.76 0.06
CA GLY A 21 6.53 23.08 -0.76
C GLY A 21 6.14 22.02 -1.79
N ILE A 22 6.56 20.75 -1.61
CA ILE A 22 6.19 19.66 -2.50
C ILE A 22 4.74 19.24 -2.19
N PRO A 23 3.79 19.30 -3.15
CA PRO A 23 2.43 18.89 -2.87
C PRO A 23 2.35 17.42 -2.44
N SER A 24 1.63 17.11 -1.36
CA SER A 24 1.47 15.75 -0.84
C SER A 24 0.90 14.78 -1.89
N ILE A 25 -0.04 15.28 -2.73
CA ILE A 25 -0.60 14.50 -3.84
C ILE A 25 0.45 14.12 -4.89
N ALA A 26 1.52 14.92 -5.07
CA ALA A 26 2.60 14.60 -6.00
C ALA A 26 3.51 13.49 -5.45
N LEU A 27 3.75 13.47 -4.14
CA LEU A 27 4.45 12.37 -3.47
C LEU A 27 3.65 11.06 -3.60
N MET A 28 2.33 11.12 -3.37
CA MET A 28 1.40 9.99 -3.54
C MET A 28 1.36 9.49 -5.00
N GLU A 29 1.35 10.41 -5.98
CA GLU A 29 1.40 10.06 -7.41
C GLU A 29 2.68 9.29 -7.75
N ASN A 30 3.83 9.73 -7.23
CA ASN A 30 5.11 9.06 -7.43
C ASN A 30 5.14 7.68 -6.75
N ALA A 31 4.67 7.58 -5.50
CA ALA A 31 4.58 6.34 -4.76
C ALA A 31 3.75 5.29 -5.50
N GLY A 32 2.49 5.61 -5.82
CA GLY A 32 1.60 4.67 -6.50
C GLY A 32 2.06 4.32 -7.92
N ARG A 33 2.65 5.27 -8.66
CA ARG A 33 3.27 4.99 -9.96
C ARG A 33 4.38 3.95 -9.84
N ALA A 34 5.30 4.14 -8.89
CA ALA A 34 6.42 3.22 -8.68
C ALA A 34 5.94 1.81 -8.26
N VAL A 35 4.93 1.72 -7.38
CA VAL A 35 4.29 0.45 -7.03
C VAL A 35 3.70 -0.22 -8.27
N SER A 36 3.01 0.54 -9.13
CA SER A 36 2.41 -0.01 -10.35
C SER A 36 3.45 -0.61 -11.31
N GLU A 37 4.64 -0.01 -11.42
CA GLU A 37 5.73 -0.50 -12.27
C GLU A 37 6.27 -1.84 -11.76
N ILE A 38 6.44 -1.97 -10.44
CA ILE A 38 6.82 -3.24 -9.80
C ILE A 38 5.73 -4.30 -9.96
N ALA A 39 4.46 -3.92 -9.79
CA ALA A 39 3.31 -4.80 -9.97
C ALA A 39 3.22 -5.34 -11.41
N LEU A 40 3.43 -4.49 -12.42
CA LEU A 40 3.47 -4.90 -13.83
C LEU A 40 4.60 -5.90 -14.11
N ALA A 41 5.76 -5.72 -13.50
CA ALA A 41 6.85 -6.69 -13.59
C ALA A 41 6.45 -8.04 -12.97
N GLY A 42 5.78 -8.04 -11.82
CA GLY A 42 5.24 -9.24 -11.16
C GLY A 42 4.17 -9.96 -12.00
N LEU A 43 3.37 -9.22 -12.77
CA LEU A 43 2.31 -9.76 -13.63
C LEU A 43 2.83 -10.42 -14.92
N LYS A 44 4.10 -10.25 -15.32
CA LYS A 44 4.62 -10.74 -16.61
C LYS A 44 4.42 -12.24 -16.81
N ASN A 45 4.51 -13.03 -15.74
CA ASN A 45 4.40 -14.49 -15.78
C ASN A 45 3.04 -15.03 -15.32
N ILE A 46 2.06 -14.15 -15.08
CA ILE A 46 0.73 -14.53 -14.60
C ILE A 46 -0.21 -14.65 -15.82
N LYS A 47 -0.71 -15.87 -16.06
CA LYS A 47 -1.58 -16.19 -17.22
C LYS A 47 -2.84 -15.32 -17.27
N ASN A 48 -3.46 -15.09 -16.12
CA ASN A 48 -4.60 -14.19 -15.95
C ASN A 48 -4.13 -12.92 -15.26
N LYS A 49 -3.72 -11.90 -16.03
CA LYS A 49 -3.23 -10.60 -15.55
C LYS A 49 -4.32 -9.79 -14.83
N LYS A 50 -4.77 -10.31 -13.69
CA LYS A 50 -5.78 -9.72 -12.81
C LYS A 50 -5.10 -9.31 -11.52
N ALA A 51 -5.30 -8.07 -11.12
CA ALA A 51 -4.81 -7.53 -9.86
C ALA A 51 -5.99 -7.15 -8.96
N ALA A 52 -5.89 -7.46 -7.67
CA ALA A 52 -6.78 -6.92 -6.65
C ALA A 52 -6.01 -5.91 -5.79
N VAL A 53 -6.54 -4.71 -5.63
CA VAL A 53 -5.95 -3.65 -4.80
C VAL A 53 -6.82 -3.44 -3.58
N PHE A 54 -6.26 -3.69 -2.39
CA PHE A 54 -6.93 -3.50 -1.11
C PHE A 54 -6.46 -2.19 -0.49
N CYS A 55 -7.34 -1.21 -0.43
CA CYS A 55 -7.05 0.12 0.10
C CYS A 55 -7.68 0.31 1.48
N GLY A 56 -6.94 0.99 2.36
CA GLY A 56 -7.49 1.60 3.57
C GLY A 56 -8.01 3.00 3.26
N SER A 57 -8.46 3.72 4.29
CA SER A 57 -8.97 5.10 4.13
C SER A 57 -7.90 6.20 4.27
N GLY A 58 -6.68 5.83 4.65
CA GLY A 58 -5.56 6.77 4.84
C GLY A 58 -4.68 6.92 3.59
N ASN A 59 -3.54 7.60 3.74
CA ASN A 59 -2.61 7.88 2.64
C ASN A 59 -2.13 6.62 1.92
N ASN A 60 -1.84 5.54 2.64
CA ASN A 60 -1.46 4.26 2.02
C ASN A 60 -2.53 3.74 1.06
N GLY A 61 -3.82 3.92 1.40
CA GLY A 61 -4.93 3.59 0.51
C GLY A 61 -5.00 4.51 -0.71
N GLY A 62 -4.62 5.77 -0.55
CA GLY A 62 -4.41 6.71 -1.66
C GLY A 62 -3.34 6.24 -2.64
N ASP A 63 -2.19 5.79 -2.15
CA ASP A 63 -1.13 5.18 -2.98
C ASP A 63 -1.66 3.94 -3.72
N GLY A 64 -2.52 3.16 -3.07
CA GLY A 64 -3.25 2.05 -3.68
C GLY A 64 -4.18 2.50 -4.81
N PHE A 65 -4.94 3.58 -4.63
CA PHE A 65 -5.81 4.12 -5.69
C PHE A 65 -5.02 4.63 -6.90
N VAL A 66 -3.89 5.31 -6.66
CA VAL A 66 -2.94 5.67 -7.73
C VAL A 66 -2.45 4.41 -8.43
N THR A 67 -1.97 3.43 -7.67
CA THR A 67 -1.48 2.14 -8.22
C THR A 67 -2.52 1.49 -9.13
N ALA A 68 -3.78 1.42 -8.67
CA ALA A 68 -4.89 0.86 -9.44
C ALA A 68 -5.12 1.62 -10.75
N ARG A 69 -5.09 2.96 -10.73
CA ARG A 69 -5.26 3.79 -11.92
C ARG A 69 -4.16 3.54 -12.94
N TYR A 70 -2.91 3.46 -12.52
CA TYR A 70 -1.79 3.16 -13.43
C TYR A 70 -1.87 1.75 -14.01
N LEU A 71 -2.24 0.75 -13.20
CA LEU A 71 -2.44 -0.62 -13.69
C LEU A 71 -3.57 -0.68 -14.73
N PHE A 72 -4.70 -0.02 -14.45
CA PHE A 72 -5.83 0.07 -15.38
C PHE A 72 -5.42 0.73 -16.71
N ASN A 73 -4.69 1.84 -16.66
CA ASN A 73 -4.17 2.53 -17.86
C ASN A 73 -3.20 1.66 -18.69
N LYS A 74 -2.64 0.60 -18.11
CA LYS A 74 -1.79 -0.39 -18.80
C LYS A 74 -2.57 -1.62 -19.29
N GLY A 75 -3.90 -1.57 -19.24
CA GLY A 75 -4.78 -2.64 -19.72
C GLY A 75 -4.87 -3.84 -18.78
N ILE A 76 -4.48 -3.69 -17.51
CA ILE A 76 -4.65 -4.73 -16.50
C ILE A 76 -6.11 -4.74 -16.02
N ASN A 77 -6.68 -5.94 -15.84
CA ASN A 77 -7.98 -6.07 -15.19
C ASN A 77 -7.80 -5.89 -13.67
N VAL A 78 -8.25 -4.76 -13.15
CA VAL A 78 -8.03 -4.36 -11.75
C VAL A 78 -9.36 -4.33 -11.01
N SER A 79 -9.41 -5.03 -9.88
CA SER A 79 -10.49 -4.87 -8.89
C SER A 79 -9.98 -4.05 -7.72
N VAL A 80 -10.71 -3.00 -7.34
CA VAL A 80 -10.34 -2.12 -6.23
C VAL A 80 -11.32 -2.32 -5.08
N TYR A 81 -10.78 -2.59 -3.89
CA TYR A 81 -11.54 -2.81 -2.68
C TYR A 81 -11.13 -1.78 -1.62
N LEU A 82 -12.10 -1.06 -1.06
CA LEU A 82 -11.90 -0.17 0.09
C LEU A 82 -12.37 -0.88 1.36
N ILE A 83 -11.47 -1.08 2.31
CA ILE A 83 -11.81 -1.59 3.64
C ILE A 83 -12.38 -0.42 4.47
N GLY A 84 -13.70 -0.41 4.61
CA GLY A 84 -14.43 0.70 5.26
C GLY A 84 -15.33 1.46 4.29
N LYS A 85 -15.51 2.76 4.56
CA LYS A 85 -16.47 3.61 3.84
C LYS A 85 -15.77 4.73 3.08
N ARG A 86 -16.20 4.99 1.85
CA ARG A 86 -15.77 6.10 0.98
C ARG A 86 -15.97 7.45 1.65
N ALA A 87 -17.03 7.60 2.45
CA ALA A 87 -17.30 8.80 3.24
C ALA A 87 -16.16 9.15 4.22
N ASN A 88 -15.29 8.20 4.57
CA ASN A 88 -14.15 8.43 5.46
C ASN A 88 -12.90 8.89 4.71
N LEU A 89 -12.90 8.86 3.36
CA LEU A 89 -11.79 9.36 2.55
C LEU A 89 -11.74 10.89 2.64
N LYS A 90 -10.53 11.41 2.81
CA LYS A 90 -10.23 12.85 2.88
C LYS A 90 -9.00 13.14 2.05
N ASN A 91 -8.79 14.41 1.68
CA ASN A 91 -7.58 14.90 1.03
C ASN A 91 -7.17 14.03 -0.18
N ASP A 92 -5.89 13.70 -0.34
CA ASP A 92 -5.34 13.02 -1.51
C ASP A 92 -5.95 11.62 -1.79
N PRO A 93 -6.21 10.76 -0.78
CA PRO A 93 -6.95 9.52 -1.00
C PRO A 93 -8.33 9.73 -1.63
N LYS A 94 -9.05 10.79 -1.23
CA LYS A 94 -10.36 11.11 -1.80
C LYS A 94 -10.23 11.52 -3.27
N VAL A 95 -9.27 12.41 -3.57
CA VAL A 95 -9.01 12.86 -4.96
C VAL A 95 -8.69 11.68 -5.88
N ASN A 96 -7.85 10.75 -5.43
CA ASN A 96 -7.49 9.58 -6.24
C ASN A 96 -8.62 8.55 -6.36
N ALA A 97 -9.48 8.42 -5.36
CA ALA A 97 -10.69 7.60 -5.46
C ALA A 97 -11.69 8.18 -6.49
N GLU A 98 -11.91 9.49 -6.48
CA GLU A 98 -12.76 10.18 -7.46
C GLU A 98 -12.18 10.07 -8.89
N ALA A 99 -10.85 10.12 -9.03
CA ALA A 99 -10.19 9.90 -10.31
C ALA A 99 -10.44 8.50 -10.88
N LEU A 100 -10.49 7.46 -10.03
CA LEU A 100 -10.85 6.10 -10.46
C LEU A 100 -12.30 6.00 -10.96
N ASP A 101 -13.24 6.65 -10.26
CA ASP A 101 -14.65 6.68 -10.69
C ASP A 101 -14.80 7.33 -12.06
N ASN A 102 -14.11 8.45 -12.28
CA ASN A 102 -14.16 9.21 -13.54
C ASN A 102 -13.62 8.43 -14.75
N ILE A 103 -12.76 7.42 -14.53
CA ILE A 103 -12.25 6.54 -15.59
C ILE A 103 -12.98 5.19 -15.63
N GLY A 104 -14.06 5.03 -14.87
CA GLY A 104 -14.91 3.84 -14.88
C GLY A 104 -14.38 2.66 -14.07
N VAL A 105 -13.45 2.88 -13.14
CA VAL A 105 -12.95 1.82 -12.24
C VAL A 105 -13.75 1.85 -10.94
N GLU A 106 -14.62 0.85 -10.76
CA GLU A 106 -15.43 0.70 -9.55
C GLU A 106 -14.57 0.39 -8.31
N ILE A 107 -14.65 1.24 -7.28
CA ILE A 107 -14.14 0.93 -5.94
C ILE A 107 -15.26 0.33 -5.08
N ARG A 108 -15.08 -0.92 -4.67
CA ARG A 108 -16.04 -1.68 -3.85
C ARG A 108 -15.73 -1.51 -2.36
N GLU A 109 -16.67 -0.96 -1.61
CA GLU A 109 -16.59 -0.95 -0.14
C GLU A 109 -16.79 -2.36 0.41
N ILE A 110 -15.90 -2.81 1.28
CA ILE A 110 -15.98 -4.13 1.90
C ILE A 110 -15.81 -4.05 3.42
N SER A 111 -16.51 -4.94 4.11
CA SER A 111 -16.41 -5.15 5.56
C SER A 111 -16.20 -6.62 5.93
N ALA A 112 -15.89 -7.47 4.95
CA ALA A 112 -15.65 -8.89 5.11
C ALA A 112 -14.73 -9.39 3.99
N PRO A 113 -14.09 -10.56 4.16
CA PRO A 113 -13.35 -11.22 3.09
C PRO A 113 -14.20 -11.37 1.83
N VAL A 114 -13.54 -11.24 0.69
CA VAL A 114 -14.17 -11.41 -0.63
C VAL A 114 -13.59 -12.65 -1.30
N SER A 115 -14.38 -13.32 -2.13
CA SER A 115 -13.85 -14.40 -2.97
C SER A 115 -12.95 -13.79 -4.04
N LEU A 116 -11.71 -14.26 -4.10
CA LEU A 116 -10.64 -13.71 -4.92
C LEU A 116 -10.12 -14.79 -5.86
N ASP A 117 -10.14 -14.53 -7.17
CA ASP A 117 -9.38 -15.27 -8.18
C ASP A 117 -8.48 -14.26 -8.92
N TYR A 118 -7.41 -13.87 -8.25
CA TYR A 118 -6.43 -12.89 -8.74
C TYR A 118 -5.03 -13.47 -8.67
N GLY A 119 -4.21 -13.17 -9.67
CA GLY A 119 -2.81 -13.60 -9.67
C GLY A 119 -1.89 -12.70 -8.84
N LEU A 120 -2.32 -11.45 -8.59
CA LEU A 120 -1.59 -10.46 -7.82
C LEU A 120 -2.51 -9.72 -6.86
N ILE A 121 -2.06 -9.54 -5.62
CA ILE A 121 -2.72 -8.75 -4.59
C ILE A 121 -1.80 -7.56 -4.26
N ILE A 122 -2.36 -6.36 -4.26
CA ILE A 122 -1.71 -5.16 -3.74
C ILE A 122 -2.34 -4.86 -2.37
N ASP A 123 -1.51 -4.92 -1.34
CA ASP A 123 -1.86 -4.53 0.02
C ASP A 123 -1.50 -3.06 0.24
N ALA A 124 -2.52 -2.21 0.23
CA ALA A 124 -2.44 -0.77 0.47
C ALA A 124 -3.33 -0.35 1.64
N VAL A 125 -3.52 -1.25 2.63
CA VAL A 125 -4.47 -1.01 3.73
C VAL A 125 -3.89 -0.06 4.77
N PHE A 126 -2.73 -0.38 5.31
CA PHE A 126 -2.06 0.38 6.35
C PHE A 126 -0.56 0.52 6.06
N GLY A 127 -0.06 1.75 6.08
CA GLY A 127 1.38 2.05 6.08
C GLY A 127 1.85 2.39 7.49
N ILE A 128 2.83 3.30 7.60
CA ILE A 128 3.32 3.84 8.88
C ILE A 128 2.28 4.58 9.75
N GLY A 129 1.05 4.74 9.27
CA GLY A 129 -0.06 5.39 9.98
C GLY A 129 -0.84 4.46 10.93
N LEU A 130 -0.58 3.15 10.94
CA LEU A 130 -1.25 2.21 11.84
C LEU A 130 -0.88 2.52 13.30
N ASN A 131 -1.90 2.63 14.15
CA ASN A 131 -1.72 2.81 15.58
C ASN A 131 -2.41 1.66 16.34
N GLY A 132 -1.63 0.86 17.07
CA GLY A 132 -2.12 -0.28 17.83
C GLY A 132 -2.52 -1.48 16.96
N VAL A 133 -3.24 -2.42 17.56
CA VAL A 133 -3.62 -3.69 16.90
C VAL A 133 -4.62 -3.49 15.76
N VAL A 134 -4.47 -4.28 14.70
CA VAL A 134 -5.42 -4.37 13.59
C VAL A 134 -6.77 -4.86 14.10
N LYS A 135 -7.82 -4.08 13.83
CA LYS A 135 -9.21 -4.36 14.21
C LYS A 135 -10.02 -4.85 13.02
N GLU A 136 -11.22 -5.36 13.30
CA GLU A 136 -12.20 -5.62 12.25
C GLU A 136 -12.64 -4.31 11.56
N PRO A 137 -12.99 -4.36 10.26
CA PRO A 137 -13.03 -5.55 9.40
C PRO A 137 -11.68 -5.93 8.77
N ALA A 138 -10.64 -5.10 8.92
CA ALA A 138 -9.33 -5.33 8.30
C ALA A 138 -8.68 -6.63 8.77
N LYS A 139 -8.85 -6.98 10.05
CA LYS A 139 -8.29 -8.20 10.65
C LYS A 139 -8.72 -9.47 9.91
N SER A 140 -10.03 -9.66 9.70
CA SER A 140 -10.55 -10.82 8.97
C SER A 140 -10.11 -10.84 7.51
N ILE A 141 -10.08 -9.67 6.86
CA ILE A 141 -9.67 -9.55 5.46
C ILE A 141 -8.19 -9.92 5.31
N ILE A 142 -7.29 -9.32 6.08
CA ILE A 142 -5.85 -9.64 6.05
C ILE A 142 -5.62 -11.14 6.33
N SER A 143 -6.35 -11.70 7.30
CA SER A 143 -6.25 -13.14 7.60
C SER A 143 -6.66 -14.02 6.42
N ASP A 144 -7.62 -13.59 5.60
CA ASP A 144 -8.01 -14.28 4.36
C ASP A 144 -6.99 -14.09 3.23
N LEU A 145 -6.41 -12.88 3.09
CA LEU A 145 -5.37 -12.60 2.09
C LEU A 145 -4.16 -13.51 2.28
N ASN A 146 -3.72 -13.72 3.53
CA ASN A 146 -2.59 -14.60 3.86
C ASN A 146 -2.83 -16.08 3.54
N LYS A 147 -4.08 -16.51 3.34
CA LYS A 147 -4.42 -17.88 2.96
C LYS A 147 -4.42 -18.08 1.44
N LYS A 148 -4.34 -17.01 0.66
CA LYS A 148 -4.32 -17.08 -0.81
C LYS A 148 -2.92 -17.46 -1.29
N SER A 149 -2.87 -18.15 -2.43
CA SER A 149 -1.62 -18.50 -3.12
C SER A 149 -1.09 -17.37 -4.03
N ALA A 150 -1.83 -16.27 -4.15
CA ALA A 150 -1.45 -15.13 -4.95
C ALA A 150 -0.20 -14.43 -4.39
N VAL A 151 0.61 -13.85 -5.28
CA VAL A 151 1.72 -12.99 -4.85
C VAL A 151 1.11 -11.73 -4.24
N VAL A 152 1.61 -11.34 -3.06
CA VAL A 152 1.21 -10.10 -2.39
C VAL A 152 2.35 -9.08 -2.47
N ILE A 153 2.03 -7.88 -2.94
CA ILE A 153 2.90 -6.70 -2.88
C ILE A 153 2.30 -5.74 -1.85
N SER A 154 3.04 -5.46 -0.79
CA SER A 154 2.64 -4.43 0.18
C SER A 154 3.19 -3.06 -0.21
N VAL A 155 2.31 -2.08 -0.13
CA VAL A 155 2.61 -0.66 -0.30
C VAL A 155 3.07 -0.10 1.03
N ASP A 156 4.27 0.48 1.01
CA ASP A 156 4.97 1.08 2.12
C ASP A 156 5.38 0.11 3.22
N VAL A 157 4.44 -0.52 3.92
CA VAL A 157 4.62 -1.49 5.02
C VAL A 157 3.59 -2.60 4.86
N PRO A 158 3.93 -3.89 5.10
CA PRO A 158 2.91 -4.92 5.18
C PRO A 158 1.87 -4.60 6.24
N SER A 159 0.61 -4.45 5.84
CA SER A 159 -0.45 -3.96 6.70
C SER A 159 -0.57 -4.81 7.96
N GLY A 160 -0.36 -4.19 9.13
CA GLY A 160 -0.35 -4.87 10.42
C GLY A 160 1.04 -5.22 10.98
N LEU A 161 2.12 -4.90 10.25
CA LEU A 161 3.48 -4.91 10.79
C LEU A 161 3.79 -3.55 11.43
N ASP A 162 4.36 -3.57 12.63
CA ASP A 162 4.92 -2.36 13.25
C ASP A 162 6.23 -1.96 12.55
N ALA A 163 6.26 -0.77 11.96
CA ALA A 163 7.41 -0.30 11.18
C ALA A 163 8.62 0.14 12.05
N ASP A 164 8.49 0.27 13.36
CA ASP A 164 9.60 0.59 14.27
C ASP A 164 10.17 -0.65 14.97
N THR A 165 9.30 -1.58 15.34
CA THR A 165 9.67 -2.75 16.16
C THR A 165 9.71 -4.05 15.35
N GLY A 166 9.00 -4.15 14.23
CA GLY A 166 8.85 -5.39 13.47
C GLY A 166 7.93 -6.41 14.14
N GLU A 167 7.15 -5.98 15.14
CA GLU A 167 6.12 -6.79 15.79
C GLU A 167 4.85 -6.89 14.93
N ILE A 168 4.11 -7.98 15.11
CA ILE A 168 2.82 -8.16 14.45
C ILE A 168 1.73 -7.56 15.32
N LEU A 169 1.03 -6.56 14.79
CA LEU A 169 -0.04 -5.83 15.48
C LEU A 169 -1.37 -6.59 15.35
N GLY A 170 -1.44 -7.80 15.94
CA GLY A 170 -2.60 -8.69 15.92
C GLY A 170 -2.67 -9.60 14.69
N VAL A 171 -2.62 -9.03 13.48
CA VAL A 171 -2.42 -9.77 12.22
C VAL A 171 -1.64 -8.87 11.26
N SER A 172 -0.79 -9.44 10.41
CA SER A 172 -0.09 -8.70 9.36
C SER A 172 -0.14 -9.44 8.04
N VAL A 173 -0.16 -8.68 6.94
CA VAL A 173 0.00 -9.23 5.58
C VAL A 173 1.39 -9.84 5.44
N LYS A 174 1.48 -11.09 4.96
CA LYS A 174 2.75 -11.72 4.62
C LYS A 174 3.07 -11.45 3.15
N ALA A 175 3.85 -10.40 2.89
CA ALA A 175 4.16 -9.94 1.55
C ALA A 175 5.27 -10.78 0.90
N GLY A 176 5.14 -11.01 -0.41
CA GLY A 176 6.26 -11.49 -1.23
C GLY A 176 7.23 -10.36 -1.58
N ILE A 177 6.71 -9.14 -1.72
CA ILE A 177 7.46 -7.92 -2.01
C ILE A 177 6.87 -6.77 -1.17
N THR A 178 7.73 -5.95 -0.57
CA THR A 178 7.33 -4.67 0.03
C THR A 178 7.98 -3.54 -0.77
N VAL A 179 7.16 -2.64 -1.30
CA VAL A 179 7.64 -1.42 -1.97
C VAL A 179 7.58 -0.28 -0.97
N THR A 180 8.73 0.12 -0.42
CA THR A 180 8.83 1.13 0.64
C THR A 180 9.18 2.49 0.07
N MET A 181 8.50 3.54 0.55
CA MET A 181 8.70 4.90 0.05
C MET A 181 9.90 5.55 0.73
N GLN A 182 10.78 6.13 -0.07
CA GLN A 182 12.00 6.86 0.28
C GLN A 182 13.08 6.04 1.03
N PHE A 183 12.77 5.50 2.20
CA PHE A 183 13.70 4.72 3.02
C PHE A 183 13.00 3.50 3.61
N PRO A 184 13.71 2.37 3.79
CA PRO A 184 13.18 1.25 4.56
C PRO A 184 13.02 1.64 6.03
N LYS A 185 11.98 1.09 6.66
CA LYS A 185 11.71 1.32 8.07
C LYS A 185 12.44 0.30 8.93
N GLN A 186 12.91 0.72 10.11
CA GLN A 186 13.75 -0.11 10.97
C GLN A 186 13.11 -1.44 11.41
N GLY A 187 11.78 -1.47 11.55
CA GLY A 187 11.01 -2.66 11.89
C GLY A 187 11.12 -3.77 10.84
N PHE A 188 11.49 -3.45 9.60
CA PHE A 188 11.71 -4.47 8.56
C PHE A 188 12.87 -5.41 8.88
N TYR A 189 13.83 -4.94 9.68
CA TYR A 189 15.05 -5.69 10.03
C TYR A 189 15.04 -6.19 11.48
N LYS A 190 13.91 -6.08 12.18
CA LYS A 190 13.73 -6.50 13.56
C LYS A 190 12.63 -7.55 13.65
N ASN A 191 12.67 -8.37 14.70
CA ASN A 191 11.60 -9.31 15.04
C ASN A 191 11.11 -10.12 13.82
N LYS A 192 9.83 -9.96 13.45
CA LYS A 192 9.18 -10.65 12.32
C LYS A 192 9.25 -9.86 11.01
N GLY A 193 9.86 -8.69 11.00
CA GLY A 193 9.90 -7.79 9.83
C GLY A 193 10.37 -8.46 8.54
N LEU A 194 11.54 -9.13 8.57
CA LEU A 194 12.09 -9.79 7.38
C LEU A 194 11.18 -10.92 6.87
N GLU A 195 10.49 -11.62 7.78
CA GLU A 195 9.58 -12.71 7.42
C GLU A 195 8.31 -12.19 6.71
N TYR A 196 7.85 -10.99 7.06
CA TYR A 196 6.59 -10.42 6.55
C TYR A 196 6.78 -9.44 5.39
N THR A 197 7.98 -8.87 5.23
CA THR A 197 8.26 -7.92 4.14
C THR A 197 8.64 -8.58 2.82
N GLY A 198 9.16 -9.82 2.87
CA GLY A 198 9.67 -10.49 1.68
C GLY A 198 10.81 -9.70 1.02
N LYS A 199 10.77 -9.55 -0.30
CA LYS A 199 11.75 -8.71 -1.01
C LYS A 199 11.42 -7.23 -0.78
N ILE A 200 12.35 -6.49 -0.19
CA ILE A 200 12.22 -5.04 0.02
C ILE A 200 12.73 -4.29 -1.22
N ILE A 201 11.92 -3.38 -1.76
CA ILE A 201 12.27 -2.48 -2.85
C ILE A 201 12.02 -1.05 -2.38
N THR A 202 13.06 -0.25 -2.29
CA THR A 202 12.96 1.16 -1.92
C THR A 202 12.80 2.01 -3.17
N VAL A 203 11.79 2.88 -3.19
CA VAL A 203 11.51 3.78 -4.31
C VAL A 203 11.66 5.23 -3.87
N ASP A 204 12.25 6.05 -4.76
CA ASP A 204 12.33 7.50 -4.57
C ASP A 204 10.98 8.11 -4.96
N ILE A 205 10.39 8.89 -4.03
CA ILE A 205 9.10 9.54 -4.23
C ILE A 205 9.22 11.07 -4.42
N GLY A 206 10.45 11.60 -4.45
CA GLY A 206 10.74 13.01 -4.65
C GLY A 206 11.02 13.79 -3.37
N ILE A 207 11.31 13.14 -2.24
CA ILE A 207 11.73 13.84 -1.02
C ILE A 207 13.16 14.37 -1.21
N THR A 208 13.29 15.70 -1.18
CA THR A 208 14.56 16.42 -1.33
C THR A 208 15.23 16.65 0.03
N GLY A 209 16.56 16.52 0.08
CA GLY A 209 17.36 16.68 1.31
C GLY A 209 17.83 15.33 1.85
N LYS A 210 19.06 14.94 1.50
CA LYS A 210 19.69 13.69 1.95
C LYS A 210 20.48 13.90 3.23
#